data_AF-A0A0J1FMN2-F1
#
_entry.id   AF-A0A0J1FMN2-F1
#
_cell.length_a   1.000
_cell.length_b   1.000
_cell.length_c   1.000
_cell.angle_alpha   90.00
_cell.angle_beta   90.00
_cell.angle_gamma   90.00
#
_symmetry.space_group_name_H-M   'P 1'
#
loop_
_entity.id
_entity.type
_entity.pdbx_description
1 polymer ?
#
loop_
_entity_poly.entity_id
_entity_poly.type
_entity_poly.pdbx_seq_one_letter_code
_entity_poly.pdbx_strand_id
1 'polypeptide(L)' 'MTFSWYGLNWDEVRRDLEALGKPYAFQITYPRGKMETGGSLRVVRLREFEDRVDIILAHEKYSRCEHRPPNC' A
#
# COMPACT_ATOMS: atom_id res chain seq x y z
N MET A 1 -7.92 -7.04 18.95
CA MET A 1 -8.52 -6.05 18.03
C MET A 1 -7.95 -6.34 16.67
N THR A 2 -8.79 -6.44 15.64
CA THR A 2 -8.33 -6.73 14.28
C THR A 2 -8.49 -5.44 13.50
N PHE A 3 -7.40 -4.83 13.06
CA PHE A 3 -7.50 -3.57 12.31
C PHE A 3 -7.93 -3.84 10.86
N SER A 4 -9.12 -3.38 10.46
CA SER A 4 -9.67 -3.55 9.11
C SER A 4 -9.23 -2.43 8.15
N TRP A 5 -7.92 -2.19 8.07
CA TRP A 5 -7.37 -1.15 7.18
C TRP A 5 -7.09 -1.64 5.76
N TYR A 6 -7.36 -2.90 5.46
CA TYR A 6 -7.17 -3.47 4.12
C TYR A 6 -8.00 -2.71 3.07
N GLY A 7 -7.35 -2.26 2.01
CA GLY A 7 -7.95 -1.52 0.90
C GLY A 7 -8.10 -0.01 1.13
N LEU A 8 -7.88 0.48 2.36
CA LEU A 8 -7.96 1.90 2.68
C LEU A 8 -6.75 2.69 2.17
N ASN A 9 -6.94 3.99 2.05
CA ASN A 9 -5.87 4.91 1.69
C ASN A 9 -4.83 4.98 2.80
N TRP A 10 -3.55 5.01 2.42
CA TRP A 10 -2.46 5.13 3.37
C TRP A 10 -2.56 6.37 4.26
N ASP A 11 -3.06 7.49 3.74
CA ASP A 11 -3.19 8.74 4.52
C ASP A 11 -4.15 8.57 5.70
N GLU A 12 -5.29 7.91 5.48
CA GLU A 12 -6.27 7.61 6.53
C GLU A 12 -5.68 6.65 7.58
N VAL A 13 -5.05 5.57 7.11
CA VAL A 13 -4.45 4.54 7.96
C VAL A 13 -3.30 5.09 8.79
N ARG A 14 -2.49 5.97 8.21
CA ARG A 14 -1.39 6.64 8.93
C ARG A 14 -1.94 7.48 10.09
N ARG A 15 -3.01 8.25 9.87
CA ARG A 15 -3.62 9.08 10.92
C ARG A 15 -4.17 8.22 12.06
N ASP A 16 -4.79 7.09 11.75
CA ASP A 16 -5.24 6.12 12.76
C ASP A 16 -4.06 5.55 13.57
N LEU A 17 -2.96 5.16 12.90
CA LEU A 17 -1.76 4.65 13.57
C LEU A 17 -1.11 5.68 14.49
N GLU A 18 -1.01 6.93 14.03
CA GLU A 18 -0.50 8.05 14.81
C GLU A 18 -1.41 8.32 16.03
N ALA A 19 -2.73 8.22 15.88
CA ALA A 19 -3.69 8.36 16.98
C ALA A 19 -3.61 7.20 18.00
N LEU A 20 -3.31 5.98 17.54
CA LEU A 20 -3.13 4.80 18.38
C LEU A 20 -1.80 4.82 19.15
N GLY A 21 -0.84 5.65 18.75
CA GLY A 21 0.49 5.72 19.35
C GLY A 21 1.30 4.41 19.23
N LYS A 22 0.90 3.52 18.32
CA LYS A 22 1.54 2.20 18.16
C LYS A 22 2.66 2.29 17.12
N PRO A 23 3.86 1.74 17.39
CA PRO A 23 4.92 1.65 16.40
C PRO A 23 4.45 0.90 15.16
N TYR A 24 4.84 1.37 13.97
CA TYR A 24 4.51 0.71 12.72
C TYR A 24 5.68 0.71 11.75
N ALA A 25 5.72 -0.33 10.90
CA ALA A 25 6.61 -0.43 9.75
C ALA A 25 5.76 -0.54 8.48
N PHE A 26 6.20 0.07 7.39
CA PHE A 26 5.52 -0.04 6.11
C PHE A 26 6.49 -0.43 4.99
N GLN A 27 5.98 -1.23 4.06
CA GLN A 27 6.68 -1.59 2.83
C GLN A 27 5.79 -1.27 1.63
N ILE A 28 6.34 -0.58 0.64
CA ILE A 28 5.64 -0.33 -0.62
C ILE A 28 5.98 -1.48 -1.58
N THR A 29 4.96 -2.20 -2.03
CA THR A 29 5.09 -3.21 -3.09
C THR A 29 4.75 -2.59 -4.44
N TYR A 30 5.52 -2.97 -5.45
CA TYR A 30 5.40 -2.46 -6.81
C TYR A 30 4.90 -3.60 -7.70
N PRO A 31 3.71 -3.46 -8.33
CA PRO A 31 3.31 -4.40 -9.37
C PRO A 31 4.27 -4.27 -10.57
N ARG A 32 4.46 -5.35 -11.34
CA ARG A 32 5.50 -5.44 -12.39
C ARG A 32 5.22 -4.55 -13.60
N GLY A 33 5.58 -3.26 -13.62
CA GLY A 33 5.24 -2.36 -14.75
C GLY A 33 5.68 -0.91 -14.50
N LYS A 34 5.41 -0.03 -15.46
CA LYS A 34 5.88 1.37 -15.41
C LYS A 34 5.05 2.14 -14.37
N MET A 35 5.73 2.66 -13.36
CA MET A 35 5.13 3.48 -12.31
C MET A 35 4.61 4.78 -12.93
N GLU A 36 3.31 5.04 -12.82
CA GLU A 36 2.84 6.41 -12.95
C GLU A 36 3.23 7.12 -11.65
N THR A 37 4.04 8.16 -11.73
CA THR A 37 4.57 8.94 -10.60
C THR A 37 3.48 9.68 -9.81
N GLY A 38 2.20 9.45 -10.11
CA GLY A 38 1.05 10.03 -9.41
C GLY A 38 0.01 8.98 -9.07
N GLY A 39 -0.31 8.87 -7.78
CA GLY A 39 -1.40 8.02 -7.29
C GLY A 39 -1.32 7.79 -5.78
N SER A 40 -2.47 7.61 -5.14
CA SER A 40 -2.54 7.26 -3.72
C SER A 40 -2.07 5.82 -3.47
N LEU A 41 -1.51 5.60 -2.29
CA LEU A 41 -1.15 4.25 -1.80
C LEU A 41 -2.36 3.65 -1.08
N ARG A 42 -2.62 2.36 -1.31
CA ARG A 42 -3.62 1.60 -0.57
C ARG A 42 -2.97 0.45 0.18
N VAL A 43 -3.52 0.13 1.35
CA VAL A 43 -3.06 -1.02 2.13
C VAL A 43 -3.51 -2.31 1.46
N VAL A 44 -2.57 -3.18 1.11
CA VAL A 44 -2.82 -4.48 0.48
C VAL A 44 -2.44 -5.66 1.37
N ARG A 45 -1.81 -5.40 2.51
CA ARG A 45 -1.58 -6.42 3.54
C ARG A 45 -1.35 -5.77 4.88
N LEU A 46 -1.80 -6.46 5.93
CA LEU A 46 -1.52 -6.10 7.32
C LEU A 46 -0.98 -7.31 8.07
N ARG A 47 -0.03 -7.07 8.96
CA ARG A 47 0.43 -8.04 9.95
C ARG A 47 0.56 -7.34 11.29
N GLU A 48 -0.21 -7.81 12.26
CA GLU A 48 -0.18 -7.30 13.61
C GLU A 48 0.80 -8.12 14.44
N PHE A 49 1.70 -7.43 15.14
CA PHE A 49 2.58 -7.98 16.15
C PHE A 49 2.23 -7.38 17.52
N GLU A 50 2.76 -7.97 18.58
CA GLU A 50 2.53 -7.49 19.95
C GLU A 50 3.05 -6.05 20.12
N ASP A 51 4.26 -5.79 19.61
CA ASP A 51 4.96 -4.51 19.71
C ASP A 51 4.68 -3.52 18.56
N ARG A 52 4.24 -3.99 17.39
CA ARG A 52 4.13 -3.14 16.18
C ARG A 52 3.09 -3.62 15.18
N VAL A 53 2.83 -2.79 14.17
CA VAL A 53 2.03 -3.16 12.99
C VAL A 53 2.87 -3.05 11.73
N ASP A 54 2.93 -4.13 10.95
CA ASP A 54 3.54 -4.14 9.63
C ASP A 54 2.48 -4.00 8.54
N ILE A 55 2.73 -3.10 7.60
CA ILE A 55 1.77 -2.70 6.56
C ILE A 55 2.42 -2.80 5.19
N ILE A 56 1.75 -3.47 4.25
CA ILE A 56 2.18 -3.47 2.85
C ILE A 56 1.23 -2.58 2.06
N LEU A 57 1.81 -1.62 1.35
CA LEU A 57 1.13 -0.64 0.53
C LEU A 57 1.34 -0.94 -0.95
N ALA A 58 0.34 -0.73 -1.79
CA ALA A 58 0.48 -0.75 -3.25
C ALA A 58 -0.04 0.55 -3.85
N HIS A 59 0.52 0.95 -4.99
CA HIS A 59 0.01 2.07 -5.76
C HIS A 59 -1.36 1.73 -6.36
N GLU A 60 -2.33 2.63 -6.19
CA GLU A 60 -3.67 2.51 -6.77
C GLU A 60 -3.64 2.55 -8.31
N LYS A 61 -2.79 3.42 -8.86
CA LYS A 61 -2.56 3.52 -10.30
C LYS A 61 -1.35 2.71 -10.69
N TYR A 62 -1.61 1.66 -11.44
CA TYR A 62 -0.59 0.85 -12.06
C TYR A 62 -0.97 0.66 -13.52
N SER A 63 -0.16 1.25 -14.41
CA SER A 63 -0.21 0.91 -15.83
C SER A 63 0.42 -0.46 -15.98
N ARG A 64 -0.43 -1.45 -16.18
CA ARG A 64 -0.01 -2.76 -16.67
C ARG A 64 0.73 -2.48 -17.97
N CYS A 65 2.03 -2.82 -18.03
CA CYS A 65 2.70 -2.94 -19.32
C CYS A 65 2.04 -4.13 -20.02
N GLU A 66 0.85 -3.92 -20.56
CA GLU A 66 0.26 -4.82 -21.52
C GLU A 66 1.19 -4.77 -22.71
N HIS A 67 1.84 -5.91 -22.94
CA HIS A 67 2.52 -6.30 -24.15
C HIS A 67 2.05 -5.46 -25.35
N ARG A 68 2.87 -4.50 -25.78
CA ARG A 68 2.70 -3.83 -27.08
C ARG A 68 2.68 -4.96 -28.13
N PRO A 69 1.65 -5.13 -28.97
CA PRO A 69 1.81 -5.96 -30.16
C PRO A 69 2.90 -5.31 -31.06
N PRO A 70 3.67 -6.11 -31.81
CA PRO A 70 4.80 -5.62 -32.58
C PRO A 70 4.25 -4.91 -33.82
N ASN A 71 4.31 -3.58 -33.83
CA ASN A 71 4.39 -2.72 -35.03
C ASN A 71 4.48 -1.27 -34.56
N CYS A 72 5.69 -0.84 -34.23
CA CYS A 72 6.12 0.55 -34.37
C CYS A 72 7.06 0.61 -35.56
#